data_AF-R0MIX0-F1
#
_entry.id   AF-R0MIX0-F1
#
_cell.length_a   1.000
_cell.length_b   1.000
_cell.length_c   1.000
_cell.angle_alpha   90.00
_cell.angle_beta   90.00
_cell.angle_gamma   90.00
#
_symmetry.space_group_name_H-M   'P 1'
#
loop_
_entity.id
_entity.type
_entity.pdbx_description
1 polymer ?
#
loop_
_entity_poly.entity_id
_entity_poly.type
_entity_poly.pdbx_seq_one_letter_code
_entity_poly.pdbx_strand_id
1 'polypeptide(L)'
;MKRMIKFDGVKKGASTILLFGYSKEMLDEDERSIHDVLCVLLKIKEGDSKKNIVYDGGSSEMANGVGIAKYALEIPGVESEAILAVADAYQEIPMVLAENGGYNGTEIRASLRNKHNKGEFTYGVDVQKGEIACMKTKNVIDSYRIKKRVIKASSEVAQMIVKCDGAVKCKPRERTRH
;
A
#
# COMPACT_ATOMS: atom_id res chain seq x y z
N MET A 1 -9.95 38.12 9.18
CA MET A 1 -10.03 36.87 9.98
C MET A 1 -11.48 36.41 10.04
N LYS A 2 -11.76 35.13 9.78
CA LYS A 2 -13.08 34.54 10.06
C LYS A 2 -13.22 34.40 11.58
N ARG A 3 -14.36 34.79 12.14
CA ARG A 3 -14.69 34.55 13.55
C ARG A 3 -15.21 33.13 13.70
N MET A 4 -14.71 32.42 14.71
CA MET A 4 -15.13 31.05 15.04
C MET A 4 -15.44 30.96 16.53
N ILE A 5 -16.39 30.09 16.89
CA ILE A 5 -16.73 29.79 18.29
C ILE A 5 -15.97 28.54 18.69
N LYS A 6 -15.13 28.62 19.73
CA LYS A 6 -14.41 27.48 20.28
C LYS A 6 -15.19 26.90 21.46
N PHE A 7 -15.60 25.64 21.34
CA PHE A 7 -16.10 24.86 22.46
C PHE A 7 -14.92 24.13 23.13
N ASP A 8 -14.82 24.19 24.46
CA ASP A 8 -13.73 23.58 25.25
C ASP A 8 -14.30 22.81 26.47
N GLY A 9 -13.54 21.86 27.02
CA GLY A 9 -13.90 21.09 28.21
C GLY A 9 -14.81 19.87 28.00
N VAL A 10 -15.04 19.46 26.75
CA VAL A 10 -15.90 18.30 26.43
C VAL A 10 -15.12 16.98 26.52
N LYS A 11 -15.53 16.07 27.40
CA LYS A 11 -14.78 14.81 27.70
C LYS A 11 -14.92 13.70 26.65
N LYS A 12 -16.06 13.62 25.95
CA LYS A 12 -16.34 12.63 24.91
C LYS A 12 -17.22 13.29 23.85
N GLY A 13 -16.91 13.09 22.58
CA GLY A 13 -17.66 13.70 21.48
C GLY A 13 -16.84 13.82 20.21
N ALA A 14 -17.25 14.75 19.35
CA ALA A 14 -16.51 15.10 18.14
C ALA A 14 -15.35 16.06 18.43
N SER A 15 -14.32 16.00 17.58
CA SER A 15 -13.16 16.90 17.62
C SER A 15 -13.05 17.65 16.30
N THR A 16 -12.54 18.88 16.35
CA THR A 16 -12.27 19.70 15.15
C THR A 16 -10.77 19.94 15.01
N ILE A 17 -10.22 19.67 13.83
CA ILE A 17 -8.84 19.99 13.46
C ILE A 17 -8.88 21.24 12.57
N LEU A 18 -8.11 22.26 12.94
CA LEU A 18 -7.98 23.51 12.18
C LEU A 18 -6.64 23.50 11.43
N LEU A 19 -6.70 23.57 10.10
CA LEU A 19 -5.53 23.64 9.23
C LEU A 19 -5.27 25.08 8.80
N PHE A 20 -4.00 25.46 8.79
CA PHE A 20 -3.54 26.76 8.34
C PHE A 20 -2.47 26.55 7.27
N GLY A 21 -2.61 27.21 6.13
CA GLY A 21 -1.75 27.04 4.97
C GLY A 21 -1.75 28.29 4.10
N TYR A 22 -0.77 28.40 3.22
CA TYR A 22 -0.57 29.59 2.38
C TYR A 22 -1.41 29.56 1.09
N SER A 23 -1.78 28.37 0.61
CA SER A 23 -2.60 28.18 -0.59
C SER A 23 -3.73 27.20 -0.32
N LYS A 24 -4.76 27.26 -1.17
CA LYS A 24 -5.90 26.34 -1.08
C LYS A 24 -5.47 24.92 -1.42
N GLU A 25 -4.60 24.77 -2.42
CA GLU A 25 -4.09 23.48 -2.90
C GLU A 25 -3.32 22.75 -1.80
N MET A 26 -2.51 23.47 -1.01
CA MET A 26 -1.82 22.90 0.15
C MET A 26 -2.82 22.44 1.21
N LEU A 27 -3.80 23.28 1.55
CA LEU A 27 -4.82 22.93 2.54
C LEU A 27 -5.65 21.71 2.12
N ASP A 28 -6.02 21.62 0.84
CA ASP A 28 -6.77 20.49 0.30
C ASP A 28 -5.93 19.19 0.38
N GLU A 29 -4.61 19.27 0.18
CA GLU A 29 -3.70 18.12 0.32
C GLU A 29 -3.45 17.72 1.78
N ASP A 30 -3.30 18.70 2.68
CA ASP A 30 -3.16 18.47 4.11
C ASP A 30 -4.42 17.81 4.70
N GLU A 31 -5.61 18.25 4.26
CA GLU A 31 -6.88 17.63 4.65
C GLU A 31 -6.94 16.16 4.21
N ARG A 32 -6.56 15.87 2.97
CA ARG A 32 -6.50 14.49 2.44
C ARG A 32 -5.50 13.64 3.21
N SER A 33 -4.30 14.15 3.44
CA SER A 33 -3.25 13.44 4.18
C SER A 33 -3.69 13.08 5.60
N ILE A 34 -4.34 14.01 6.31
CA ILE A 34 -4.87 13.76 7.66
C ILE A 34 -6.01 12.76 7.62
N HIS A 35 -6.91 12.87 6.64
CA HIS A 35 -8.00 11.93 6.46
C HIS A 35 -7.47 10.50 6.28
N ASP A 36 -6.43 10.31 5.47
CA ASP A 36 -5.82 9.00 5.22
C ASP A 36 -5.20 8.43 6.50
N VAL A 37 -4.45 9.23 7.26
CA VAL A 37 -3.91 8.82 8.57
C VAL A 37 -5.02 8.41 9.53
N LEU A 38 -6.08 9.20 9.65
CA LEU A 38 -7.22 8.89 10.52
C LEU A 38 -7.92 7.59 10.09
N CYS A 39 -8.08 7.37 8.79
CA CYS A 39 -8.64 6.12 8.25
C CYS A 39 -7.81 4.91 8.66
N VAL A 40 -6.48 4.96 8.51
CA VAL A 40 -5.58 3.87 8.93
C VAL A 40 -5.70 3.61 10.44
N LEU A 41 -5.62 4.66 11.26
CA LEU A 41 -5.69 4.55 12.72
C LEU A 41 -7.03 3.97 13.19
N LEU A 42 -8.14 4.38 12.57
CA LEU A 42 -9.47 3.81 12.85
C LEU A 42 -9.50 2.31 12.52
N LYS A 43 -8.93 1.88 11.40
CA LYS A 43 -8.93 0.46 11.01
C LYS A 43 -8.03 -0.40 11.90
N ILE A 44 -6.94 0.17 12.42
CA ILE A 44 -6.11 -0.48 13.44
C ILE A 44 -6.89 -0.61 14.76
N LYS A 45 -7.58 0.46 15.20
CA LYS A 45 -8.33 0.50 16.47
C LYS A 45 -9.58 -0.39 16.48
N GLU A 46 -10.35 -0.42 15.40
CA GLU A 46 -11.54 -1.27 15.25
C GLU A 46 -11.24 -2.78 15.26
N GLY A 47 -9.97 -3.15 15.08
CA GLY A 47 -9.57 -4.54 15.00
C GLY A 47 -9.47 -5.19 16.39
N ASP A 48 -10.41 -6.08 16.71
CA ASP A 48 -10.58 -6.77 18.00
C ASP A 48 -9.44 -7.74 18.42
N SER A 49 -8.25 -7.66 17.83
CA SER A 49 -7.15 -8.58 18.10
C SER A 49 -5.78 -7.94 17.88
N LYS A 50 -4.79 -8.34 18.69
CA LYS A 50 -3.36 -7.98 18.57
C LYS A 50 -2.71 -8.34 17.22
N LYS A 51 -3.45 -8.90 16.26
CA LYS A 51 -2.99 -9.41 14.95
C LYS A 51 -3.40 -8.53 13.76
N ASN A 52 -3.86 -7.30 13.99
CA ASN A 52 -4.33 -6.41 12.91
C ASN A 52 -3.25 -5.50 12.31
N ILE A 53 -1.99 -5.71 12.69
CA ILE A 53 -0.85 -4.96 12.18
C ILE A 53 0.05 -5.86 11.34
N VAL A 54 0.65 -5.28 10.31
CA VAL A 54 1.72 -5.87 9.50
C VAL A 54 2.88 -4.89 9.44
N TYR A 55 4.06 -5.40 9.09
CA TYR A 55 5.22 -4.55 8.84
C TYR A 55 5.15 -4.01 7.41
N ASP A 56 5.30 -2.70 7.27
CA ASP A 56 5.20 -2.03 5.98
C ASP A 56 6.59 -1.80 5.35
N GLY A 57 6.79 -0.77 4.53
CA GLY A 57 8.06 -0.51 3.84
C GLY A 57 8.40 -1.61 2.81
N GLY A 58 7.38 -2.22 2.19
CA GLY A 58 7.56 -3.31 1.24
C GLY A 58 7.87 -4.68 1.88
N SER A 59 7.91 -4.76 3.21
CA SER A 59 8.12 -6.02 3.95
C SER A 59 6.99 -7.01 3.71
N SER A 60 5.73 -6.56 3.79
CA SER A 60 4.56 -7.43 3.63
C SER A 60 4.42 -7.98 2.20
N GLU A 61 4.76 -7.15 1.21
CA GLU A 61 4.72 -7.47 -0.21
C GLU A 61 5.82 -8.47 -0.58
N MET A 62 7.05 -8.26 -0.07
CA MET A 62 8.12 -9.24 -0.25
C MET A 62 7.80 -10.59 0.39
N ALA A 63 7.22 -10.59 1.59
CA ALA A 63 6.82 -11.84 2.26
C ALA A 63 5.78 -12.61 1.44
N ASN A 64 4.78 -11.91 0.89
CA ASN A 64 3.79 -12.50 -0.02
C ASN A 64 4.44 -13.03 -1.29
N GLY A 65 5.31 -12.23 -1.94
CA GLY A 65 6.02 -12.65 -3.16
C GLY A 65 6.84 -13.92 -2.94
N VAL A 66 7.61 -14.01 -1.84
CA VAL A 66 8.36 -15.21 -1.48
C VAL A 66 7.45 -16.40 -1.21
N GLY A 67 6.33 -16.21 -0.50
CA GLY A 67 5.36 -17.26 -0.23
C GLY A 67 4.70 -17.81 -1.50
N ILE A 68 4.29 -16.93 -2.41
CA ILE A 68 3.67 -17.29 -3.70
C ILE A 68 4.69 -18.00 -4.59
N ALA A 69 5.95 -17.52 -4.63
CA ALA A 69 7.00 -18.18 -5.39
C ALA A 69 7.29 -19.60 -4.89
N LYS A 70 7.24 -19.84 -3.57
CA LYS A 70 7.36 -21.20 -3.00
C LYS A 70 6.19 -22.08 -3.41
N TYR A 71 4.97 -21.57 -3.36
CA TYR A 71 3.78 -22.28 -3.80
C TYR A 71 3.85 -22.64 -5.29
N ALA A 72 4.40 -21.77 -6.14
CA ALA A 72 4.56 -22.05 -7.57
C ALA A 72 5.40 -23.31 -7.85
N LEU A 73 6.37 -23.63 -6.99
CA LEU A 73 7.21 -24.83 -7.14
C LEU A 73 6.45 -26.14 -6.89
N GLU A 74 5.32 -26.09 -6.19
CA GLU A 74 4.47 -27.26 -5.92
C GLU A 74 3.52 -27.54 -7.10
N ILE A 75 3.31 -26.56 -8.00
CA ILE A 75 2.39 -26.66 -9.13
C ILE A 75 3.17 -27.02 -10.40
N PRO A 76 2.87 -28.15 -11.07
CA PRO A 76 3.52 -28.51 -12.32
C PRO A 76 2.90 -27.79 -13.53
N GLY A 77 3.72 -27.52 -14.55
CA GLY A 77 3.27 -27.03 -15.85
C GLY A 77 3.18 -25.51 -15.96
N VAL A 78 2.43 -25.04 -16.96
CA VAL A 78 2.35 -23.62 -17.37
C VAL A 78 1.75 -22.73 -16.28
N GLU A 79 0.89 -23.28 -15.42
CA GLU A 79 0.30 -22.54 -14.29
C GLU A 79 1.38 -22.06 -13.30
N SER A 80 2.48 -22.80 -13.15
CA SER A 80 3.61 -22.39 -12.31
C SER A 80 4.20 -21.06 -12.74
N GLU A 81 4.38 -20.85 -14.05
CA GLU A 81 4.94 -19.61 -14.60
C GLU A 81 4.01 -18.41 -14.34
N ALA A 82 2.69 -18.61 -14.46
CA ALA A 82 1.71 -17.58 -14.15
C ALA A 82 1.75 -17.19 -12.66
N ILE A 83 1.89 -18.17 -11.76
CA ILE A 83 2.02 -17.92 -10.32
C ILE A 83 3.34 -17.20 -10.00
N LEU A 84 4.44 -17.56 -10.66
CA LEU A 84 5.73 -16.86 -10.54
C LEU A 84 5.64 -15.41 -11.02
N ALA A 85 4.94 -15.13 -12.11
CA ALA A 85 4.72 -13.77 -12.58
C ALA A 85 3.97 -12.91 -11.53
N VAL A 86 2.98 -13.49 -10.84
CA VAL A 86 2.32 -12.82 -9.71
C VAL A 86 3.31 -12.60 -8.56
N ALA A 87 4.09 -13.61 -8.19
CA ALA A 87 5.10 -13.49 -7.14
C ALA A 87 6.12 -12.38 -7.41
N ASP A 88 6.53 -12.21 -8.66
CA ASP A 88 7.44 -11.15 -9.08
C ASP A 88 6.75 -9.78 -9.06
N ALA A 89 5.49 -9.67 -9.47
CA ALA A 89 4.72 -8.42 -9.36
C ALA A 89 4.63 -7.90 -7.91
N TYR A 90 4.52 -8.79 -6.91
CA TYR A 90 4.60 -8.38 -5.50
C TYR A 90 5.99 -7.86 -5.11
N GLN A 91 7.05 -8.44 -5.66
CA GLN A 91 8.43 -8.02 -5.40
C GLN A 91 8.81 -6.71 -6.10
N GLU A 92 8.08 -6.31 -7.14
CA GLU A 92 8.25 -4.99 -7.78
C GLU A 92 7.89 -3.83 -6.83
N ILE A 93 6.94 -4.03 -5.91
CA ILE A 93 6.50 -2.96 -4.99
C ILE A 93 7.66 -2.41 -4.13
N PRO A 94 8.46 -3.23 -3.41
CA PRO A 94 9.63 -2.74 -2.69
C PRO A 94 10.74 -2.21 -3.62
N MET A 95 10.84 -2.70 -4.86
CA MET A 95 11.80 -2.21 -5.85
C MET A 95 11.45 -0.77 -6.26
N VAL A 96 10.21 -0.52 -6.65
CA VAL A 96 9.70 0.82 -6.99
C VAL A 96 9.80 1.78 -5.81
N LEU A 97 9.55 1.29 -4.58
CA LEU A 97 9.73 2.10 -3.37
C LEU A 97 11.18 2.58 -3.19
N ALA A 98 12.16 1.71 -3.48
CA ALA A 98 13.57 2.05 -3.44
C ALA A 98 13.99 3.01 -4.57
N GLU A 99 13.49 2.78 -5.78
CA GLU A 99 13.76 3.63 -6.95
C GLU A 99 13.21 5.05 -6.77
N ASN A 100 12.00 5.18 -6.20
CA ASN A 100 11.43 6.47 -5.83
C ASN A 100 12.27 7.20 -4.77
N GLY A 101 13.04 6.47 -3.97
CA GLY A 101 14.03 7.03 -3.04
C GLY A 101 15.38 7.38 -3.69
N GLY A 102 15.58 7.07 -4.97
CA GLY A 102 16.83 7.29 -5.68
C GLY A 102 17.89 6.19 -5.47
N TYR A 103 17.50 5.02 -5.00
CA TYR A 103 18.41 3.90 -4.71
C TYR A 103 18.32 2.78 -5.76
N ASN A 104 19.28 1.85 -5.73
CA ASN A 104 19.27 0.69 -6.60
C ASN A 104 18.20 -0.33 -6.16
N GLY A 105 17.01 -0.26 -6.79
CA GLY A 105 15.89 -1.14 -6.50
C GLY A 105 16.18 -2.63 -6.72
N THR A 106 17.04 -2.98 -7.67
CA THR A 106 17.38 -4.38 -7.96
C THR A 106 18.20 -5.02 -6.83
N GLU A 107 19.20 -4.30 -6.30
CA GLU A 107 20.02 -4.73 -5.18
C GLU A 107 19.20 -4.85 -3.89
N ILE A 108 18.32 -3.87 -3.64
CA ILE A 108 17.43 -3.87 -2.48
C ILE A 108 16.45 -5.04 -2.58
N ARG A 109 15.82 -5.27 -3.73
CA ARG A 109 14.91 -6.40 -3.97
C ARG A 109 15.62 -7.73 -3.71
N ALA A 110 16.82 -7.92 -4.24
CA ALA A 110 17.60 -9.15 -4.04
C ALA A 110 17.96 -9.38 -2.58
N SER A 111 18.43 -8.34 -1.89
CA SER A 111 18.81 -8.40 -0.47
C SER A 111 17.60 -8.70 0.42
N LEU A 112 16.46 -8.05 0.13
CA LEU A 112 15.22 -8.25 0.86
C LEU A 112 14.68 -9.66 0.63
N ARG A 113 14.67 -10.15 -0.61
CA ARG A 113 14.27 -11.53 -0.94
C ARG A 113 15.12 -12.56 -0.21
N ASN A 114 16.43 -12.36 -0.08
CA ASN A 114 17.31 -13.25 0.66
C ASN A 114 16.92 -13.35 2.15
N LYS A 115 16.65 -12.20 2.80
CA LYS A 115 16.20 -12.15 4.20
C LYS A 115 14.85 -12.84 4.41
N HIS A 116 13.88 -12.58 3.55
CA HIS A 116 12.56 -13.20 3.63
C HIS A 116 12.60 -14.70 3.36
N ASN A 117 13.48 -15.18 2.47
CA ASN A 117 13.70 -16.61 2.28
C ASN A 117 14.23 -17.31 3.53
N LYS A 118 15.03 -16.61 4.35
CA LYS A 118 15.53 -17.07 5.65
C LYS A 118 14.50 -16.98 6.79
N GLY A 119 13.27 -16.55 6.50
CA GLY A 119 12.20 -16.41 7.49
C GLY A 119 12.22 -15.08 8.27
N GLU A 120 13.07 -14.13 7.89
CA GLU A 120 13.13 -12.80 8.51
C GLU A 120 12.10 -11.83 7.89
N PHE A 121 10.80 -12.12 8.10
CA PHE A 121 9.68 -11.39 7.46
C PHE A 121 9.44 -9.96 7.95
N THR A 122 10.27 -9.46 8.86
CA THR A 122 10.17 -8.12 9.44
C THR A 122 11.02 -7.09 8.69
N TYR A 123 11.82 -7.50 7.72
CA TYR A 123 12.69 -6.60 6.97
C TYR A 123 11.94 -5.93 5.83
N GLY A 124 12.15 -4.62 5.67
CA GLY A 124 11.64 -3.80 4.59
C GLY A 124 12.72 -2.87 4.06
N VAL A 125 12.32 -1.95 3.18
CA VAL A 125 13.17 -0.91 2.60
C VAL A 125 13.22 0.30 3.53
N ASP A 126 14.43 0.71 3.91
CA ASP A 126 14.68 1.99 4.59
C ASP A 126 14.96 3.08 3.56
N VAL A 127 13.91 3.77 3.12
CA VAL A 127 13.99 4.83 2.11
C VAL A 127 14.82 6.04 2.57
N GLN A 128 15.17 6.16 3.85
CA GLN A 128 16.05 7.26 4.30
C GLN A 128 17.53 6.94 4.11
N LYS A 129 17.90 5.66 4.14
CA LYS A 129 19.30 5.20 4.06
C LYS A 129 19.63 4.47 2.76
N GLY A 130 18.62 4.00 2.04
CA GLY A 130 18.82 3.15 0.87
C GLY A 130 19.23 1.73 1.19
N GLU A 131 18.92 1.25 2.39
CA GLU A 131 19.31 -0.07 2.88
C GLU A 131 18.09 -0.88 3.31
N ILE A 132 18.27 -2.18 3.53
CA ILE A 132 17.23 -3.00 4.15
C ILE A 132 17.33 -2.90 5.68
N ALA A 133 16.19 -2.76 6.35
CA ALA A 133 16.15 -2.65 7.81
C ALA A 133 14.96 -3.38 8.40
N CYS A 134 15.05 -3.71 9.68
CA CYS A 134 13.94 -4.31 10.42
C CYS A 134 12.86 -3.23 10.68
N MET A 135 11.70 -3.39 10.05
CA MET A 135 10.56 -2.47 10.17
C MET A 135 9.94 -2.52 11.57
N LYS A 136 10.10 -3.66 12.27
CA LYS A 136 9.71 -3.79 13.68
C LYS A 136 10.50 -2.84 14.58
N THR A 137 11.82 -2.75 14.40
CA THR A 137 12.65 -1.86 15.25
C THR A 137 12.46 -0.40 14.87
N LYS A 138 12.12 -0.12 13.61
CA LYS A 138 11.77 1.22 13.12
C LYS A 138 10.32 1.64 13.41
N ASN A 139 9.50 0.78 14.01
CA ASN A 139 8.06 1.01 14.23
C ASN A 139 7.27 1.39 12.97
N VAL A 140 7.67 0.85 11.82
CA VAL A 140 6.96 1.03 10.55
C VAL A 140 5.93 -0.09 10.42
N ILE A 141 4.68 0.25 10.71
CA ILE A 141 3.55 -0.67 10.74
C ILE A 141 2.39 -0.14 9.90
N ASP A 142 1.60 -1.05 9.37
CA ASP A 142 0.35 -0.73 8.66
C ASP A 142 -0.77 -1.71 9.08
N SER A 143 -2.00 -1.38 8.72
CA SER A 143 -3.18 -2.20 8.98
C SER A 143 -3.22 -3.42 8.06
N TYR A 144 -3.27 -4.60 8.66
CA TYR A 144 -3.54 -5.85 7.94
C TYR A 144 -4.83 -5.78 7.11
N ARG A 145 -5.89 -5.13 7.63
CA ARG A 145 -7.18 -5.02 6.95
C ARG A 145 -7.06 -4.23 5.65
N ILE A 146 -6.23 -3.18 5.63
CA ILE A 146 -6.01 -2.35 4.45
C ILE A 146 -5.22 -3.16 3.42
N LYS A 147 -4.06 -3.70 3.78
CA LYS A 147 -3.25 -4.54 2.87
C LYS A 147 -4.04 -5.70 2.27
N LYS A 148 -4.83 -6.42 3.07
CA LYS A 148 -5.71 -7.50 2.58
C LYS A 148 -6.72 -7.01 1.55
N ARG A 149 -7.33 -5.84 1.77
CA ARG A 149 -8.29 -5.25 0.82
C ARG A 149 -7.60 -4.85 -0.48
N VAL A 150 -6.43 -4.22 -0.39
CA VAL A 150 -5.63 -3.81 -1.56
C VAL A 150 -5.30 -5.03 -2.42
N ILE A 151 -4.79 -6.11 -1.81
CA ILE A 151 -4.47 -7.37 -2.49
C ILE A 151 -5.70 -7.99 -3.16
N LYS A 152 -6.83 -8.02 -2.47
CA LYS A 152 -8.07 -8.58 -3.03
C LYS A 152 -8.55 -7.76 -4.23
N ALA A 153 -8.60 -6.44 -4.08
CA ALA A 153 -9.08 -5.54 -5.12
C ALA A 153 -8.17 -5.56 -6.35
N SER A 154 -6.85 -5.55 -6.16
CA SER A 154 -5.90 -5.63 -7.29
C SER A 154 -6.03 -6.95 -8.05
N SER A 155 -6.21 -8.06 -7.33
CA SER A 155 -6.41 -9.38 -7.94
C SER A 155 -7.72 -9.46 -8.73
N GLU A 156 -8.82 -8.92 -8.20
CA GLU A 156 -10.11 -8.85 -8.90
C GLU A 156 -10.01 -8.03 -10.19
N VAL A 157 -9.38 -6.85 -10.12
CA VAL A 157 -9.18 -6.00 -11.29
C VAL A 157 -8.27 -6.66 -12.33
N ALA A 158 -7.17 -7.28 -11.91
CA ALA A 158 -6.27 -8.00 -12.82
C ALA A 158 -7.02 -9.13 -13.56
N GLN A 159 -7.83 -9.91 -12.83
CA GLN A 159 -8.66 -10.94 -13.46
C GLN A 159 -9.69 -10.36 -14.43
N MET A 160 -10.31 -9.23 -14.13
CA MET A 160 -11.25 -8.57 -15.04
C MET A 160 -10.57 -8.15 -16.34
N ILE A 161 -9.36 -7.58 -16.25
CA ILE A 161 -8.60 -7.13 -17.42
C ILE A 161 -8.14 -8.31 -18.27
N VAL A 162 -7.56 -9.34 -17.66
CA VAL A 162 -7.02 -10.51 -18.38
C VAL A 162 -8.12 -11.30 -19.09
N LYS A 163 -9.35 -11.30 -18.56
CA LYS A 163 -10.52 -11.95 -19.20
C LYS A 163 -11.12 -11.14 -20.35
N CYS A 164 -10.65 -9.91 -20.60
CA CYS A 164 -11.20 -9.05 -21.63
C CYS A 164 -10.54 -9.36 -22.98
N ASP A 165 -11.29 -10.02 -23.88
CA ASP A 165 -10.80 -10.37 -25.23
C ASP A 165 -10.91 -9.20 -26.22
N GLY A 166 -11.63 -8.14 -25.88
CA GLY A 166 -11.81 -6.99 -26.76
C GLY A 166 -12.62 -5.85 -26.14
N ALA A 167 -12.34 -4.62 -26.59
CA ALA A 167 -13.04 -3.42 -26.17
C ALA A 167 -13.73 -2.75 -27.36
N VAL A 168 -15.05 -2.64 -27.33
CA VAL A 168 -15.82 -1.92 -28.33
C VAL A 168 -16.20 -0.55 -27.76
N LYS A 169 -15.77 0.52 -28.44
CA LYS A 169 -16.08 1.90 -28.04
C LYS A 169 -17.15 2.47 -28.96
N CYS A 170 -18.31 2.81 -28.41
CA CYS A 170 -19.36 3.49 -29.16
C CYS A 170 -18.92 4.89 -29.60
N LYS A 171 -19.44 5.36 -30.75
CA LYS A 171 -19.22 6.74 -31.22
C LYS A 171 -19.72 7.71 -30.14
N PRO A 172 -18.90 8.70 -29.72
CA PRO A 172 -19.35 9.69 -28.76
C PRO A 172 -20.51 10.49 -29.34
N ARG A 173 -21.48 10.85 -28.48
CA ARG A 173 -22.62 11.67 -28.87
C ARG A 173 -22.11 12.97 -29.48
N GLU A 174 -22.53 13.26 -30.71
CA GLU A 174 -22.22 14.54 -31.35
C GLU A 174 -22.81 15.67 -30.52
N ARG A 175 -21.96 16.62 -30.11
CA ARG A 175 -22.41 17.85 -29.46
C ARG A 175 -23.00 18.75 -30.52
N THR A 176 -24.31 18.69 -30.74
CA THR A 176 -25.04 19.75 -31.43
C THR A 176 -25.02 20.99 -30.54
N ARG A 177 -24.22 22.00 -30.91
CA ARG A 177 -24.35 23.35 -30.35
C ARG A 177 -25.63 23.94 -30.94
N HIS A 178 -26.64 24.14 -30.09
CA HIS A 178 -27.68 25.14 -30.35
C HIS A 178 -27.22 26.47 -29.76
#